data_AF-A0A7R9IU65-F1
#
_entry.id   AF-A0A7R9IU65-F1
#
_cell.length_a   1.000
_cell.length_b   1.000
_cell.length_c   1.000
_cell.angle_alpha   90.00
_cell.angle_beta   90.00
_cell.angle_gamma   90.00
#
_symmetry.space_group_name_H-M   'P 1'
#
loop_
_entity.id
_entity.type
_entity.pdbx_description
1 polymer ?
#
loop_
_entity_poly.entity_id
_entity_poly.type
_entity_poly.pdbx_seq_one_letter_code
_entity_poly.pdbx_strand_id
1 'polypeptide(L)'
;PYIKWFLDKLGPDGLYKLLAGWEDKSASAICTFAYCPGEGQEVKLFRGRTEGTIVEPRGPRDFGWDPCFQPCAHECTYAELPKKTKNQISHRSMALQELRKYFVLESASEAPKEVPEESRGNFS
;
A
#
# COMPACT_ATOMS: atom_id res chain seq x y z
N PRO A 1 -0.19 4.73 13.04
CA PRO A 1 -1.66 4.48 13.10
C PRO A 1 -2.51 5.72 13.46
N TYR A 2 -1.97 6.69 14.23
CA TYR A 2 -2.77 7.81 14.76
C TYR A 2 -2.86 9.05 13.86
N ILE A 3 -2.37 8.97 12.61
CA ILE A 3 -2.26 10.13 11.70
C ILE A 3 -3.60 10.87 11.50
N LYS A 4 -4.73 10.15 11.53
CA LYS A 4 -6.07 10.77 11.45
C LYS A 4 -6.28 11.84 12.53
N TRP A 5 -5.90 11.55 13.77
CA TRP A 5 -6.11 12.45 14.91
C TRP A 5 -5.14 13.63 14.90
N PHE A 6 -3.89 13.38 14.54
CA PHE A 6 -2.92 14.47 14.36
C PHE A 6 -3.35 15.40 13.23
N LEU A 7 -3.81 14.85 12.10
CA LEU A 7 -4.30 15.66 10.99
C LEU A 7 -5.55 16.46 11.37
N ASP A 8 -6.50 15.87 12.12
CA ASP A 8 -7.70 16.57 12.62
C ASP A 8 -7.33 17.81 13.47
N LYS A 9 -6.32 17.68 14.34
CA LYS A 9 -5.94 18.75 15.27
C LYS A 9 -4.97 19.77 14.70
N LEU A 10 -4.06 19.32 13.85
CA LEU A 10 -2.90 20.11 13.41
C LEU A 10 -3.02 20.55 11.95
N GLY A 11 -3.78 19.82 11.14
CA GLY A 11 -3.73 19.94 9.68
C GLY A 11 -2.34 19.65 9.10
N PRO A 12 -2.17 19.75 7.78
CA PRO A 12 -0.87 19.57 7.13
C PRO A 12 0.21 20.53 7.64
N ASP A 13 -0.12 21.79 7.92
CA ASP A 13 0.85 22.79 8.40
C ASP A 13 1.36 22.44 9.78
N GLY A 14 0.47 22.01 10.68
CA GLY A 14 0.87 21.63 12.02
C GLY A 14 1.66 20.32 12.04
N LEU A 15 1.41 19.39 11.10
CA LEU A 15 2.25 18.19 10.92
C LEU A 15 3.70 18.56 10.54
N TYR A 16 3.88 19.51 9.62
CA TYR A 16 5.21 20.03 9.28
C TYR A 16 5.87 20.76 10.47
N LYS A 17 5.12 21.64 11.14
CA LYS A 17 5.60 22.39 12.31
C LYS A 17 5.96 21.50 13.50
N LEU A 18 5.29 20.35 13.66
CA LEU A 18 5.59 19.38 14.72
C LEU A 18 7.05 18.91 14.65
N LEU A 19 7.64 18.90 13.45
CA LEU A 19 9.03 18.51 13.25
C LEU A 19 10.00 19.68 13.34
N ALA A 20 9.58 20.92 13.60
CA ALA A 20 10.44 22.11 13.49
C ALA A 20 11.76 22.01 14.28
N GLY A 21 11.75 21.36 15.45
CA GLY A 21 12.94 21.17 16.29
C GLY A 21 13.86 20.00 15.89
N TRP A 22 13.61 19.34 14.76
CA TRP A 22 14.31 18.13 14.33
C TRP A 22 14.97 18.37 12.97
N GLU A 23 16.22 17.98 12.78
CA GLU A 23 16.87 18.09 11.46
C GLU A 23 16.31 17.06 10.47
N ASP A 24 16.11 15.83 10.94
CA ASP A 24 15.55 14.76 10.12
C ASP A 24 14.05 14.96 9.89
N LYS A 25 13.68 15.06 8.62
CA LYS A 25 12.29 15.17 8.15
C LYS A 25 11.85 13.93 7.38
N SER A 26 12.66 12.88 7.35
CA SER A 26 12.34 11.64 6.65
C SER A 26 11.07 11.00 7.22
N ALA A 27 10.27 10.43 6.34
CA ALA A 27 9.02 9.77 6.71
C ALA A 27 8.67 8.69 5.71
N SER A 28 7.84 7.74 6.14
CA SER A 28 7.31 6.71 5.25
C SER A 28 5.79 6.69 5.29
N ALA A 29 5.18 6.72 4.12
CA ALA A 29 3.78 6.36 3.96
C ALA A 29 3.65 4.84 3.88
N ILE A 30 2.81 4.24 4.73
CA ILE A 30 2.67 2.78 4.84
C ILE A 30 1.19 2.40 4.72
N CYS A 31 0.90 1.43 3.86
CA CYS A 31 -0.41 0.78 3.77
C CYS A 31 -0.24 -0.71 4.05
N THR A 32 -1.12 -1.28 4.86
CA THR A 32 -1.19 -2.72 5.13
C THR A 32 -2.61 -3.20 4.84
N PHE A 33 -2.77 -4.13 3.92
CA PHE A 33 -3.97 -4.95 3.78
C PHE A 33 -3.82 -6.21 4.61
N ALA A 34 -4.91 -6.64 5.24
CA ALA A 34 -5.01 -7.90 5.95
C ALA A 34 -6.09 -8.75 5.29
N TYR A 35 -5.79 -10.02 5.01
CA TYR A 35 -6.69 -10.97 4.38
C TYR A 35 -6.68 -12.28 5.18
N CYS A 36 -7.85 -12.83 5.44
CA CYS A 36 -8.01 -14.15 6.04
C CYS A 36 -8.88 -14.98 5.09
N PRO A 37 -8.39 -16.13 4.56
CA PRO A 37 -9.18 -16.91 3.61
C PRO A 37 -10.34 -17.69 4.26
N GLY A 38 -10.31 -17.88 5.59
CA GLY A 38 -11.38 -18.60 6.30
C GLY A 38 -11.09 -18.80 7.79
N GLU A 39 -12.08 -19.35 8.50
CA GLU A 39 -11.94 -19.68 9.92
C GLU A 39 -10.79 -20.68 10.16
N GLY A 40 -10.01 -20.46 11.22
CA GLY A 40 -8.84 -21.28 11.54
C GLY A 40 -7.62 -21.06 10.65
N GLN A 41 -7.69 -20.19 9.64
CA GLN A 41 -6.55 -19.86 8.78
C GLN A 41 -5.82 -18.59 9.23
N GLU A 42 -4.52 -18.53 8.95
CA GLU A 42 -3.69 -17.38 9.33
C GLU A 42 -4.03 -16.14 8.51
N VAL A 43 -3.99 -14.98 9.18
CA VAL A 43 -4.11 -13.68 8.52
C VAL A 43 -2.85 -13.38 7.73
N LYS A 44 -3.01 -13.16 6.43
CA LYS A 44 -1.96 -12.72 5.52
C LYS A 44 -1.92 -11.20 5.46
N LEU A 45 -0.73 -10.62 5.59
CA LEU A 45 -0.51 -9.18 5.54
C LEU A 45 0.21 -8.78 4.26
N PHE A 46 -0.30 -7.77 3.57
CA PHE A 46 0.29 -7.22 2.35
C PHE A 46 0.61 -5.76 2.59
N ARG A 47 1.89 -5.40 2.53
CA ARG A 47 2.36 -4.07 2.90
C ARG A 47 2.99 -3.36 1.71
N GLY A 48 2.61 -2.10 1.55
CA GLY A 48 3.29 -1.17 0.65
C GLY A 48 3.85 0.00 1.45
N ARG A 49 5.02 0.49 1.04
CA ARG A 49 5.75 1.57 1.69
C ARG A 49 6.28 2.53 0.63
N THR A 50 6.13 3.82 0.86
CA THR A 50 6.80 4.86 0.09
C THR A 50 7.64 5.70 1.03
N GLU A 51 8.94 5.78 0.79
CA GLU A 51 9.82 6.71 1.49
C GLU A 51 9.64 8.12 0.97
N GLY A 52 9.83 9.08 1.86
CA GLY A 52 9.68 10.49 1.56
C GLY A 52 10.17 11.37 2.69
N THR A 53 9.73 12.62 2.61
CA THR A 53 10.10 13.67 3.53
C THR A 53 8.87 14.51 3.84
N ILE A 54 8.74 14.94 5.09
CA ILE A 54 7.72 15.90 5.49
C ILE A 54 8.20 17.31 5.14
N VAL A 55 7.39 18.01 4.35
CA VAL A 55 7.72 19.33 3.79
C VAL A 55 6.63 20.33 4.12
N GLU A 56 6.93 21.62 3.95
CA GLU A 56 5.91 22.66 4.04
C GLU A 56 4.77 22.33 3.04
N PRO A 57 3.48 22.41 3.46
CA PRO A 57 2.37 21.94 2.64
C PRO A 57 2.25 22.65 1.29
N ARG A 58 2.16 21.88 0.20
CA ARG A 58 1.94 22.40 -1.17
C ARG A 58 0.83 21.65 -1.88
N GLY A 59 0.24 22.27 -2.90
CA GLY A 59 -0.85 21.71 -3.68
C GLY A 59 -2.23 21.74 -3.00
N PRO A 60 -3.25 21.11 -3.62
CA PRO A 60 -4.63 21.09 -3.13
C PRO A 60 -4.77 20.37 -1.78
N ARG A 61 -5.61 20.91 -0.89
CA ARG A 61 -5.83 20.38 0.47
C ARG A 61 -7.01 19.41 0.58
N ASP A 62 -7.42 18.85 -0.55
CA ASP A 62 -8.62 18.03 -0.66
C ASP A 62 -8.45 16.65 -0.01
N PHE A 63 -7.21 16.18 0.17
CA PHE A 63 -6.94 14.82 0.61
C PHE A 63 -5.86 14.71 1.68
N GLY A 64 -6.30 14.59 2.93
CA GLY A 64 -5.47 14.06 4.01
C GLY A 64 -4.20 14.87 4.28
N TRP A 65 -3.11 14.15 4.49
CA TRP A 65 -1.76 14.66 4.72
C TRP A 65 -0.93 14.76 3.44
N ASP A 66 -1.53 14.48 2.26
CA ASP A 66 -0.82 14.53 0.97
C ASP A 66 -0.06 15.84 0.73
N PRO A 67 -0.57 17.03 1.12
CA PRO A 67 0.13 18.29 0.89
C PRO A 67 1.50 18.39 1.57
N CYS A 68 1.70 17.69 2.69
CA CYS A 68 2.94 17.79 3.46
C CYS A 68 3.86 16.58 3.29
N PHE A 69 3.59 15.67 2.35
CA PHE A 69 4.44 14.50 2.10
C PHE A 69 5.00 14.52 0.67
N GLN A 70 6.32 14.58 0.57
CA GLN A 70 7.06 14.50 -0.69
C GLN A 70 7.76 13.13 -0.78
N PRO A 71 7.37 12.25 -1.72
CA PRO A 71 8.05 10.96 -1.89
C PRO A 71 9.46 11.17 -2.45
N CYS A 72 10.45 10.37 -2.03
CA CYS A 72 11.86 10.57 -2.42
C CYS A 72 12.10 10.53 -3.95
N ALA A 73 11.23 9.85 -4.70
CA ALA A 73 11.34 9.75 -6.15
C ALA A 73 10.82 10.99 -6.92
N HIS A 74 10.27 12.00 -6.24
CA HIS A 74 9.69 13.19 -6.86
C HIS A 74 9.93 14.47 -6.05
N GLU A 75 9.99 15.60 -6.75
CA GLU A 75 10.07 16.94 -6.15
C GLU A 75 8.68 17.51 -5.75
N CYS A 76 7.61 16.88 -6.24
CA CYS A 76 6.24 17.25 -5.94
C CYS A 76 5.71 16.51 -4.72
N THR A 77 4.90 17.18 -3.91
CA THR A 77 4.09 16.52 -2.87
C THR A 77 3.06 15.58 -3.49
N TYR A 78 2.53 14.65 -2.69
CA TYR A 78 1.44 13.79 -3.14
C TYR A 78 0.20 14.56 -3.61
N ALA A 79 -0.05 15.75 -3.07
CA ALA A 79 -1.18 16.59 -3.48
C ALA A 79 -0.94 17.23 -4.86
N GLU A 80 0.30 17.56 -5.18
CA GLU A 80 0.69 18.15 -6.47
C GLU A 80 0.78 17.11 -7.60
N LEU A 81 0.94 15.83 -7.27
CA LEU A 81 1.05 14.78 -8.26
C LEU A 81 -0.29 14.52 -8.98
N PRO A 82 -0.29 14.37 -10.32
CA PRO A 82 -1.43 13.85 -11.03
C PRO A 82 -1.84 12.48 -10.47
N LYS A 83 -3.15 12.24 -10.35
CA LYS A 83 -3.70 10.99 -9.80
C LYS A 83 -3.10 9.73 -10.44
N LYS A 84 -2.85 9.76 -11.75
CA LYS A 84 -2.22 8.66 -12.49
C LYS A 84 -0.82 8.34 -11.98
N THR A 85 0.02 9.37 -11.81
CA THR A 85 1.40 9.24 -11.30
C THR A 85 1.39 8.79 -9.84
N LYS A 86 0.56 9.42 -9.00
CA LYS A 86 0.41 9.01 -7.59
C LYS A 86 0.02 7.54 -7.46
N ASN A 87 -0.90 7.05 -8.29
CA ASN A 87 -1.32 5.66 -8.28
C ASN A 87 -0.21 4.67 -8.67
N GLN A 88 0.83 5.09 -9.39
CA GLN A 88 1.97 4.22 -9.72
C GLN A 88 2.92 4.05 -8.53
N ILE A 89 3.09 5.09 -7.72
CA ILE A 89 4.11 5.13 -6.65
C ILE A 89 3.54 5.00 -5.23
N SER A 90 2.22 5.09 -5.07
CA SER A 90 1.63 5.16 -3.74
C SER A 90 1.76 3.83 -3.00
N HIS A 91 2.15 3.93 -1.73
CA HIS A 91 2.13 2.86 -0.74
C HIS A 91 0.86 1.98 -0.79
N ARG A 92 -0.32 2.57 -1.04
CA ARG A 92 -1.58 1.80 -1.20
C ARG A 92 -1.59 0.96 -2.48
N SER A 93 -1.18 1.53 -3.61
CA SER A 93 -1.07 0.78 -4.87
C SER A 93 -0.07 -0.37 -4.75
N MET A 94 1.07 -0.13 -4.10
CA MET A 94 2.06 -1.17 -3.85
C MET A 94 1.50 -2.30 -2.99
N ALA A 95 0.81 -1.97 -1.88
CA ALA A 95 0.15 -2.97 -1.03
C ALA A 95 -0.90 -3.79 -1.80
N LEU A 96 -1.67 -3.13 -2.67
CA LEU A 96 -2.67 -3.78 -3.52
C LEU A 96 -2.02 -4.67 -4.59
N GLN A 97 -0.86 -4.28 -5.14
CA GLN A 97 -0.11 -5.12 -6.07
C GLN A 97 0.39 -6.40 -5.40
N GLU A 98 0.86 -6.33 -4.15
CA GLU A 98 1.23 -7.52 -3.38
C GLU A 98 0.03 -8.45 -3.14
N LEU A 99 -1.12 -7.89 -2.77
CA LEU A 99 -2.37 -8.65 -2.65
C LEU A 99 -2.78 -9.29 -3.98
N ARG A 100 -2.67 -8.56 -5.09
CA ARG A 100 -2.98 -9.08 -6.43
C ARG A 100 -2.05 -10.24 -6.81
N LYS A 101 -0.75 -10.10 -6.57
CA LYS A 101 0.25 -11.15 -6.84
C LYS A 101 -0.12 -12.43 -6.09
N TYR A 102 -0.52 -12.32 -4.83
CA TYR A 102 -0.96 -13.45 -4.04
C TYR A 102 -2.09 -14.25 -4.72
N PHE A 103 -3.17 -13.58 -5.14
CA PHE A 103 -4.28 -14.27 -5.82
C PHE A 103 -3.92 -14.84 -7.19
N VAL A 104 -3.06 -14.16 -7.96
CA VAL A 104 -2.61 -14.67 -9.27
C VAL A 104 -1.76 -15.93 -9.10
N LEU A 105 -0.87 -15.96 -8.10
CA LEU A 105 -0.03 -17.12 -7.82
C LEU A 105 -0.84 -18.31 -7.28
N GLU A 106 -1.81 -18.07 -6.39
CA GLU A 106 -2.74 -19.10 -5.91
C GLU A 106 -3.52 -19.75 -7.06
N SER A 107 -4.06 -18.94 -7.98
CA SER A 107 -4.79 -19.44 -9.16
C SER A 107 -3.95 -20.29 -10.12
N ALA A 108 -2.63 -20.11 -10.12
CA ALA A 108 -1.69 -20.92 -10.91
C ALA A 108 -1.32 -22.24 -10.21
N SER A 109 -1.41 -22.29 -8.87
CA SER A 109 -1.13 -23.50 -8.08
C SER A 109 -2.30 -24.50 -7.99
N GLU A 110 -3.52 -24.08 -8.34
CA GLU A 110 -4.73 -24.93 -8.37
C GLU A 110 -4.98 -25.62 -9.72
N ALA A 111 -3.99 -25.66 -10.63
CA ALA A 111 -4.13 -26.38 -11.91
C ALA A 111 -4.54 -27.85 -11.68
N PRO A 112 -5.41 -28.43 -12.54
CA PRO A 112 -6.02 -29.73 -12.26
C PRO A 112 -4.94 -30.81 -12.13
N LYS A 113 -4.95 -31.53 -10.99
CA LYS A 113 -4.20 -32.79 -10.87
C LYS A 113 -4.80 -33.77 -11.87
N GLU A 114 -4.03 -34.17 -12.89
CA GLU A 114 -4.41 -35.24 -13.80
C GLU A 114 -4.87 -36.45 -12.99
N VAL A 115 -6.10 -36.89 -13.24
CA VAL A 115 -6.63 -38.14 -12.70
C VAL A 115 -5.88 -39.26 -13.41
N PRO A 116 -5.18 -40.17 -12.70
CA PRO A 116 -4.53 -41.30 -13.35
C PRO A 116 -5.58 -42.12 -14.10
N GLU A 117 -5.33 -42.36 -15.38
CA GLU A 117 -6.15 -43.20 -16.24
C GLU A 117 -6.08 -44.64 -15.73
N GLU A 118 -7.00 -45.00 -14.83
CA GLU A 118 -7.13 -46.34 -14.28
C GLU A 118 -7.66 -47.25 -15.40
N SER A 119 -6.73 -48.00 -15.99
CA SER A 119 -6.88 -49.28 -16.68
C SER A 119 -8.33 -49.65 -17.03
N ARG A 120 -8.73 -49.38 -18.27
CA ARG A 120 -9.77 -50.19 -18.93
C ARG A 120 -9.24 -51.61 -19.03
N GLY A 121 -9.58 -52.40 -18.01
CA GLY A 121 -9.44 -53.84 -18.01
C GLY A 121 -10.14 -54.41 -19.22
N ASN A 122 -9.41 -55.22 -19.99
CA ASN A 122 -9.97 -56.18 -20.91
C ASN A 122 -11.01 -57.02 -20.17
N PHE A 123 -12.25 -57.00 -20.67
CA PHE A 123 -13.16 -58.13 -20.50
C PHE A 123 -13.55 -58.62 -21.89
N SER A 124 -13.56 -59.94 -21.98
CA SER A 124 -13.52 -60.81 -23.16
C SER A 124 -14.68 -60.66 -24.13
#